data_AF-A0A522B3H7-F1
#
_entry.id   AF-A0A522B3H7-F1
#
_cell.length_a   1.000
_cell.length_b   1.000
_cell.length_c   1.000
_cell.angle_alpha   90.00
_cell.angle_beta   90.00
_cell.angle_gamma   90.00
#
_symmetry.space_group_name_H-M   'P 1'
#
loop_
_entity.id
_entity.type
_entity.pdbx_description
1 polymer ?
#
loop_
_entity_poly.entity_id
_entity_poly.type
_entity_poly.pdbx_seq_one_letter_code
_entity_poly.pdbx_strand_id
1 'polypeptide(L)'
;MLIALASALSVLPPVDARACDVRVDDPAVTFPLDKIDRPALCRMAPVVNDYTTHRILPPYATPIPKPVYDFMLDHMVLSSALARKLELADYRIARVGPAAFHGDDNAGSEGVITLLYRDTTRRVYHMKGSHRGKIIPEITGEAIILLSYHVKAGADGREQIETRITTYSRLDNPVIATLVKVFHPLLRRVVNDKLAQGFFAVHRLGELMATDPELVSRQAETVPDADQADVEALRLLLLPALKRER
;
A
#
# COMPACT_ATOMS: atom_id res chain seq x y z
N MET A 1 15.06 -17.07 -60.50
CA MET A 1 14.06 -17.59 -59.55
C MET A 1 14.29 -16.87 -58.22
N LEU A 2 13.55 -15.80 -57.95
CA LEU A 2 13.66 -15.01 -56.71
C LEU A 2 12.72 -15.59 -55.66
N ILE A 3 13.23 -15.88 -54.46
CA ILE A 3 12.42 -16.23 -53.29
C ILE A 3 12.32 -14.98 -52.42
N ALA A 4 11.10 -14.42 -52.31
CA ALA A 4 10.77 -13.40 -51.34
C ALA A 4 10.29 -14.10 -50.05
N LEU A 5 11.03 -13.95 -48.95
CA LEU A 5 10.54 -14.28 -47.61
C LEU A 5 9.77 -13.08 -47.07
N ALA A 6 8.45 -13.23 -46.93
CA ALA A 6 7.58 -12.26 -46.29
C ALA A 6 7.84 -12.22 -44.78
N SER A 7 8.18 -11.04 -44.27
CA SER A 7 8.28 -10.75 -42.85
C SER A 7 6.89 -10.75 -42.22
N ALA A 8 6.61 -11.69 -41.34
CA ALA A 8 5.39 -11.67 -40.54
C ALA A 8 5.52 -10.61 -39.43
N LEU A 9 4.85 -9.47 -39.59
CA LEU A 9 4.57 -8.58 -38.46
C LEU A 9 3.61 -9.30 -37.51
N SER A 10 4.08 -9.66 -36.31
CA SER A 10 3.22 -10.14 -35.23
C SER A 10 2.32 -9.00 -34.74
N VAL A 11 1.07 -9.01 -35.17
CA VAL A 11 0.02 -8.16 -34.60
C VAL A 11 -0.31 -8.70 -33.21
N LEU A 12 0.01 -7.93 -32.16
CA LEU A 12 -0.46 -8.22 -30.80
C LEU A 12 -1.99 -8.25 -30.81
N PRO A 13 -2.65 -9.22 -30.15
CA PRO A 13 -4.10 -9.26 -30.12
C PRO A 13 -4.64 -7.98 -29.45
N PRO A 14 -5.79 -7.44 -29.91
CA PRO A 14 -6.40 -6.26 -29.31
C PRO A 14 -6.72 -6.56 -27.84
N VAL A 15 -6.20 -5.72 -26.94
CA VAL A 15 -6.62 -5.71 -25.53
C VAL A 15 -8.11 -5.44 -25.52
N ASP A 16 -8.91 -6.41 -25.11
CA ASP A 16 -10.37 -6.29 -25.06
C ASP A 16 -10.73 -5.07 -24.20
N ALA A 17 -11.49 -4.11 -24.76
CA ALA A 17 -11.86 -2.88 -24.06
C ALA A 17 -12.69 -3.16 -22.78
N ARG A 18 -13.28 -4.35 -22.65
CA ARG A 18 -13.93 -4.81 -21.40
C ARG A 18 -12.96 -5.28 -20.33
N ALA A 19 -11.71 -5.59 -20.66
CA ALA A 19 -10.71 -6.12 -19.73
C ALA A 19 -10.31 -5.14 -18.61
N CYS A 20 -10.73 -3.88 -18.73
CA CYS A 20 -10.32 -2.80 -17.85
C CYS A 20 -11.52 -2.08 -17.20
N ASP A 21 -12.73 -2.63 -17.34
CA ASP A 21 -13.90 -2.16 -16.60
C ASP A 21 -13.85 -2.72 -15.18
N VAL A 22 -13.87 -1.83 -14.18
CA VAL A 22 -13.75 -2.19 -12.76
C VAL A 22 -15.15 -2.20 -12.14
N ARG A 23 -15.61 -3.36 -11.74
CA ARG A 23 -16.93 -3.61 -11.13
C ARG A 23 -16.77 -3.72 -9.62
N VAL A 24 -17.31 -2.75 -8.89
CA VAL A 24 -17.25 -2.69 -7.43
C VAL A 24 -18.62 -3.07 -6.88
N ASP A 25 -18.75 -4.30 -6.41
CA ASP A 25 -20.04 -4.82 -5.93
C ASP A 25 -20.35 -4.40 -4.48
N ASP A 26 -19.36 -3.91 -3.73
CA ASP A 26 -19.53 -3.48 -2.34
C ASP A 26 -19.93 -2.00 -2.25
N PRO A 27 -21.13 -1.66 -1.73
CA PRO A 27 -21.63 -0.28 -1.66
C PRO A 27 -20.84 0.60 -0.67
N ALA A 28 -20.08 0.03 0.26
CA ALA A 28 -19.23 0.78 1.19
C ALA A 28 -17.91 1.23 0.55
N VAL A 29 -17.63 0.81 -0.69
CA VAL A 29 -16.37 1.05 -1.39
C VAL A 29 -16.63 1.94 -2.60
N THR A 30 -15.88 3.04 -2.71
CA THR A 30 -16.01 3.96 -3.84
C THR A 30 -14.63 4.31 -4.38
N PHE A 31 -14.23 3.62 -5.45
CA PHE A 31 -13.04 3.99 -6.21
C PHE A 31 -13.34 5.21 -7.09
N PRO A 32 -12.40 6.15 -7.27
CA PRO A 32 -12.52 7.28 -8.20
C PRO A 32 -12.25 6.82 -9.65
N LEU A 33 -13.01 5.85 -10.16
CA LEU A 33 -12.73 5.17 -11.44
C LEU A 33 -12.68 6.13 -12.64
N ASP A 34 -13.43 7.22 -12.60
CA ASP A 34 -13.48 8.29 -13.59
C ASP A 34 -12.17 9.11 -13.65
N LYS A 35 -11.35 9.07 -12.61
CA LYS A 35 -10.09 9.83 -12.49
C LYS A 35 -8.84 8.96 -12.61
N ILE A 36 -9.00 7.64 -12.61
CA ILE A 36 -7.88 6.69 -12.73
C ILE A 36 -7.56 6.51 -14.21
N ASP A 37 -6.26 6.53 -14.54
CA ASP A 37 -5.83 6.35 -15.92
C ASP A 37 -6.19 4.95 -16.46
N ARG A 38 -6.33 4.86 -17.78
CA ARG A 38 -6.78 3.62 -18.41
C ARG A 38 -5.85 2.43 -18.12
N PRO A 39 -4.52 2.55 -18.16
CA PRO A 39 -3.62 1.45 -17.79
C PRO A 39 -3.79 0.96 -16.35
N ALA A 40 -4.00 1.85 -15.39
CA ALA A 40 -4.27 1.48 -14.00
C ALA A 40 -5.62 0.78 -13.86
N LEU A 41 -6.67 1.24 -14.56
CA LEU A 41 -7.95 0.54 -14.59
C LEU A 41 -7.82 -0.89 -15.14
N CYS A 42 -7.03 -1.07 -16.21
CA CYS A 42 -6.72 -2.41 -16.75
C CYS A 42 -5.99 -3.31 -15.75
N ARG A 43 -5.16 -2.73 -14.88
CA ARG A 43 -4.45 -3.47 -13.83
C ARG A 43 -5.37 -3.79 -12.64
N MET A 44 -6.32 -2.92 -12.33
CA MET A 44 -7.28 -3.10 -11.23
C MET A 44 -8.35 -4.14 -11.55
N ALA A 45 -8.95 -4.07 -12.74
CA ALA A 45 -10.10 -4.87 -13.13
C ALA A 45 -9.95 -6.37 -12.83
N PRO A 46 -8.87 -7.08 -13.24
CA PRO A 46 -8.75 -8.51 -12.98
C PRO A 46 -8.62 -8.87 -11.48
N VAL A 47 -8.23 -7.93 -10.61
CA VAL A 47 -8.10 -8.16 -9.16
C VAL A 47 -9.40 -7.82 -8.45
N VAL A 48 -10.04 -6.70 -8.81
CA VAL A 48 -11.28 -6.22 -8.16
C VAL A 48 -12.49 -7.03 -8.61
N ASN A 49 -12.54 -7.44 -9.89
CA ASN A 49 -13.69 -8.17 -10.43
C ASN A 49 -13.70 -9.65 -10.03
N ASP A 50 -12.51 -10.23 -9.83
CA ASP A 50 -12.31 -11.67 -9.62
C ASP A 50 -11.47 -11.94 -8.35
N TYR A 51 -11.76 -11.21 -7.27
CA TYR A 51 -11.02 -11.34 -6.01
C TYR A 51 -11.24 -12.70 -5.33
N THR A 52 -10.18 -13.23 -4.71
CA THR A 52 -10.25 -14.41 -3.82
C THR A 52 -10.62 -14.00 -2.39
N THR A 53 -10.13 -12.83 -1.96
CA THR A 53 -10.41 -12.26 -0.65
C THR A 53 -10.69 -10.76 -0.76
N HIS A 54 -11.61 -10.29 0.07
CA HIS A 54 -11.96 -8.89 0.19
C HIS A 54 -12.07 -8.55 1.67
N ARG A 55 -11.52 -7.40 2.08
CA ARG A 55 -11.60 -6.92 3.46
C ARG A 55 -11.71 -5.40 3.49
N ILE A 56 -12.60 -4.93 4.37
CA ILE A 56 -12.69 -3.55 4.79
C ILE A 56 -12.31 -3.50 6.26
N LEU A 57 -11.32 -2.68 6.61
CA LEU A 57 -10.97 -2.43 8.00
C LEU A 57 -11.89 -1.34 8.59
N PRO A 58 -12.19 -1.40 9.90
CA PRO A 58 -12.80 -0.25 10.57
C PRO A 58 -11.91 0.99 10.41
N PRO A 59 -12.49 2.21 10.43
CA PRO A 59 -11.68 3.42 10.38
C PRO A 59 -10.73 3.54 11.58
N TYR A 60 -9.52 4.04 11.36
CA TYR A 60 -8.57 4.40 12.42
C TYR A 60 -8.25 5.88 12.35
N ALA A 61 -8.21 6.54 13.51
CA ALA A 61 -7.82 7.93 13.62
C ALA A 61 -6.34 8.03 14.02
N THR A 62 -5.52 8.62 13.16
CA THR A 62 -4.09 8.86 13.45
C THR A 62 -3.90 10.31 13.92
N PRO A 63 -3.32 10.56 15.10
CA PRO A 63 -3.35 11.87 15.76
C PRO A 63 -2.29 12.86 15.24
N ILE A 64 -2.20 13.02 13.93
CA ILE A 64 -1.24 13.91 13.27
C ILE A 64 -1.93 14.82 12.25
N PRO A 65 -1.34 15.98 11.95
CA PRO A 65 -1.82 16.84 10.87
C PRO A 65 -1.72 16.16 9.50
N LYS A 66 -2.63 16.52 8.59
CA LYS A 66 -2.68 16.01 7.22
C LYS A 66 -1.35 16.14 6.46
N PRO A 67 -0.60 17.26 6.54
CA PRO A 67 0.69 17.35 5.87
C PRO A 67 1.70 16.29 6.33
N VAL A 68 1.70 15.92 7.61
CA VAL A 68 2.58 14.87 8.15
C VAL A 68 2.13 13.51 7.63
N TYR A 69 0.82 13.27 7.59
CA TYR A 69 0.26 12.01 7.08
C TYR A 69 0.54 11.82 5.58
N ASP A 70 0.31 12.85 4.76
CA ASP A 70 0.62 12.81 3.33
C ASP A 70 2.11 12.58 3.08
N PHE A 71 2.98 13.24 3.85
CA PHE A 71 4.42 13.05 3.78
C PHE A 71 4.81 11.59 4.02
N MET A 72 4.29 10.93 5.07
CA MET A 72 4.62 9.53 5.31
C MET A 72 4.21 8.61 4.15
N LEU A 73 3.07 8.89 3.51
CA LEU A 73 2.60 8.11 2.38
C LEU A 73 3.38 8.39 1.09
N ASP A 74 3.95 9.59 0.92
CA ASP A 74 4.78 9.94 -0.24
C ASP A 74 6.24 9.49 -0.09
N HIS A 75 6.71 9.40 1.15
CA HIS A 75 8.08 9.07 1.52
C HIS A 75 8.17 7.68 2.18
N MET A 76 7.51 6.68 1.57
CA MET A 76 7.39 5.31 2.12
C MET A 76 8.72 4.65 2.48
N VAL A 77 9.81 4.96 1.75
CA VAL A 77 11.16 4.46 2.06
C VAL A 77 11.61 4.98 3.43
N LEU A 78 11.60 6.31 3.63
CA LEU A 78 11.95 6.93 4.90
C LEU A 78 11.01 6.46 6.02
N SER A 79 9.69 6.46 5.79
CA SER A 79 8.71 6.04 6.81
C SER A 79 8.89 4.58 7.22
N SER A 80 9.19 3.68 6.29
CA SER A 80 9.48 2.28 6.62
C SER A 80 10.79 2.13 7.41
N ALA A 81 11.82 2.90 7.06
CA ALA A 81 13.10 2.87 7.75
C ALA A 81 12.99 3.42 9.17
N LEU A 82 12.21 4.50 9.35
CA LEU A 82 11.86 5.04 10.66
C LEU A 82 11.05 4.05 11.49
N ALA A 83 9.98 3.48 10.94
CA ALA A 83 9.17 2.49 11.64
C ALA A 83 10.00 1.30 12.12
N ARG A 84 10.94 0.82 11.30
CA ARG A 84 11.91 -0.22 11.71
C ARG A 84 12.85 0.24 12.81
N LYS A 85 13.43 1.42 12.65
CA LYS A 85 14.39 1.97 13.61
C LYS A 85 13.76 2.21 14.99
N LEU A 86 12.46 2.52 15.01
CA LEU A 86 11.64 2.72 16.20
C LEU A 86 10.94 1.43 16.65
N GLU A 87 11.28 0.27 16.08
CA GLU A 87 10.72 -1.05 16.43
C GLU A 87 9.18 -1.14 16.32
N LEU A 88 8.59 -0.32 15.45
CA LEU A 88 7.14 -0.29 15.20
C LEU A 88 6.71 -1.32 14.15
N ALA A 89 7.63 -1.72 13.27
CA ALA A 89 7.45 -2.73 12.23
C ALA A 89 8.78 -3.26 11.69
N ASP A 90 8.82 -4.50 11.18
CA ASP A 90 10.06 -5.14 10.71
C ASP A 90 10.25 -5.14 9.17
N TYR A 91 9.28 -4.61 8.42
CA TYR A 91 9.33 -4.65 6.96
C TYR A 91 10.28 -3.59 6.38
N ARG A 92 10.86 -3.89 5.21
CA ARG A 92 11.70 -2.98 4.42
C ARG A 92 10.94 -2.54 3.17
N ILE A 93 11.12 -1.27 2.80
CA ILE A 93 10.65 -0.74 1.51
C ILE A 93 11.82 -0.10 0.78
N ALA A 94 12.02 -0.47 -0.48
CA ALA A 94 12.99 0.13 -1.38
C ALA A 94 12.29 0.68 -2.63
N ARG A 95 12.70 1.85 -3.12
CA ARG A 95 12.18 2.39 -4.38
C ARG A 95 12.78 1.61 -5.56
N VAL A 96 11.92 1.11 -6.45
CA VAL A 96 12.33 0.39 -7.68
C VAL A 96 11.79 1.03 -8.96
N GLY A 97 11.05 2.14 -8.83
CA GLY A 97 10.61 2.96 -9.94
C GLY A 97 9.96 4.27 -9.46
N PRO A 98 9.50 5.13 -10.38
CA PRO A 98 8.90 6.42 -10.04
C PRO A 98 7.69 6.29 -9.09
N ALA A 99 6.84 5.30 -9.34
CA ALA A 99 5.65 4.99 -8.55
C ALA A 99 5.68 3.56 -7.97
N ALA A 100 6.85 2.91 -7.97
CA ALA A 100 6.99 1.50 -7.62
C ALA A 100 8.02 1.28 -6.51
N PHE A 101 7.68 0.39 -5.59
CA PHE A 101 8.46 0.06 -4.42
C PHE A 101 8.52 -1.46 -4.23
N HIS A 102 9.68 -1.99 -3.91
CA HIS A 102 9.82 -3.36 -3.43
C HIS A 102 9.62 -3.39 -1.92
N GLY A 103 8.74 -4.25 -1.43
CA GLY A 103 8.49 -4.51 -0.02
C GLY A 103 8.94 -5.91 0.37
N ASP A 104 9.55 -6.05 1.54
CA ASP A 104 9.90 -7.33 2.17
C ASP A 104 9.49 -7.25 3.64
N ASP A 105 8.64 -8.16 4.10
CA ASP A 105 8.12 -8.17 5.47
C ASP A 105 9.04 -8.86 6.49
N ASN A 106 10.19 -9.38 6.04
CA ASN A 106 11.18 -10.14 6.82
C ASN A 106 10.59 -11.40 7.51
N ALA A 107 9.43 -11.86 7.04
CA ALA A 107 8.67 -13.00 7.54
C ALA A 107 8.17 -13.90 6.40
N GLY A 108 8.79 -13.77 5.22
CA GLY A 108 8.57 -14.62 4.04
C GLY A 108 7.63 -14.02 3.00
N SER A 109 7.13 -12.79 3.15
CA SER A 109 6.38 -12.09 2.11
C SER A 109 7.21 -11.00 1.45
N GLU A 110 7.21 -10.99 0.12
CA GLU A 110 7.85 -9.95 -0.68
C GLU A 110 6.96 -9.55 -1.86
N GLY A 111 7.19 -8.36 -2.41
CA GLY A 111 6.43 -7.93 -3.59
C GLY A 111 6.70 -6.51 -4.02
N VAL A 112 6.09 -6.14 -5.16
CA VAL A 112 6.14 -4.80 -5.71
C VAL A 112 4.82 -4.09 -5.44
N ILE A 113 4.90 -2.96 -4.74
CA ILE A 113 3.82 -2.01 -4.49
C ILE A 113 3.93 -0.91 -5.56
N THR A 114 2.86 -0.68 -6.31
CA THR A 114 2.76 0.37 -7.33
C THR A 114 1.64 1.33 -6.97
N LEU A 115 1.92 2.63 -6.85
CA LEU A 115 0.89 3.66 -6.73
C LEU A 115 0.19 3.82 -8.08
N LEU A 116 -1.11 3.54 -8.12
CA LEU A 116 -1.93 3.67 -9.33
C LEU A 116 -2.63 5.03 -9.42
N TYR A 117 -3.04 5.57 -8.27
CA TYR A 117 -3.77 6.83 -8.21
C TYR A 117 -3.59 7.48 -6.84
N ARG A 118 -3.54 8.81 -6.82
CA ARG A 118 -3.66 9.60 -5.60
C ARG A 118 -4.42 10.91 -5.86
N ASP A 119 -5.21 11.31 -4.88
CA ASP A 119 -5.69 12.68 -4.71
C ASP A 119 -5.53 13.11 -3.25
N THR A 120 -6.17 14.21 -2.86
CA THR A 120 -6.08 14.76 -1.50
C THR A 120 -6.72 13.88 -0.42
N THR A 121 -7.54 12.89 -0.78
CA THR A 121 -8.31 12.05 0.16
C THR A 121 -8.21 10.55 -0.11
N ARG A 122 -7.60 10.14 -1.22
CA ARG A 122 -7.58 8.75 -1.67
C ARG A 122 -6.24 8.38 -2.26
N ARG A 123 -5.81 7.14 -1.99
CA ARG A 123 -4.71 6.49 -2.70
C ARG A 123 -5.11 5.07 -3.09
N VAL A 124 -4.75 4.68 -4.29
CA VAL A 124 -4.95 3.33 -4.81
C VAL A 124 -3.58 2.72 -5.11
N TYR A 125 -3.30 1.59 -4.47
CA TYR A 125 -2.09 0.82 -4.70
C TYR A 125 -2.42 -0.51 -5.34
N HIS A 126 -1.58 -0.94 -6.28
CA HIS A 126 -1.50 -2.32 -6.72
C HIS A 126 -0.31 -2.97 -6.04
N MET A 127 -0.49 -4.17 -5.49
CA MET A 127 0.59 -4.97 -4.95
C MET A 127 0.63 -6.30 -5.70
N LYS A 128 1.81 -6.72 -6.14
CA LYS A 128 2.05 -8.06 -6.68
C LYS A 128 3.19 -8.71 -5.92
N GLY A 129 2.99 -9.91 -5.40
CA GLY A 129 3.99 -10.52 -4.53
C GLY A 129 3.79 -12.00 -4.30
N SER A 130 4.63 -12.50 -3.41
CA SER A 130 4.61 -13.88 -2.95
C SER A 130 4.69 -13.93 -1.43
N HIS A 131 4.25 -15.05 -0.87
CA HIS A 131 4.47 -15.40 0.52
C HIS A 131 4.93 -16.85 0.60
N ARG A 132 6.06 -17.08 1.25
CA ARG A 132 6.59 -18.40 1.57
C ARG A 132 6.67 -18.55 3.09
N GLY A 133 5.77 -19.37 3.64
CA GLY A 133 5.83 -19.73 5.05
C GLY A 133 6.71 -20.95 5.29
N LYS A 134 7.01 -21.26 6.55
CA LYS A 134 7.81 -22.43 6.93
C LYS A 134 7.13 -23.77 6.61
N ILE A 135 5.80 -23.79 6.57
CA ILE A 135 4.97 -25.02 6.45
C ILE A 135 3.99 -24.93 5.26
N ILE A 136 3.69 -23.71 4.80
CA ILE A 136 2.78 -23.49 3.68
C ILE A 136 3.58 -23.32 2.38
N PRO A 137 3.09 -23.87 1.25
CA PRO A 137 3.72 -23.65 -0.05
C PRO A 137 3.71 -22.17 -0.39
N GLU A 138 4.54 -21.81 -1.38
CA GLU A 138 4.57 -20.45 -1.90
C GLU A 138 3.20 -20.04 -2.44
N ILE A 139 2.71 -18.90 -1.96
CA ILE A 139 1.45 -18.29 -2.39
C ILE A 139 1.81 -17.05 -3.18
N THR A 140 1.44 -17.00 -4.45
CA THR A 140 1.58 -15.80 -5.28
C THR A 140 0.22 -15.14 -5.47
N GLY A 141 0.22 -13.82 -5.63
CA GLY A 141 -1.00 -13.09 -5.91
C GLY A 141 -0.82 -11.60 -6.10
N GLU A 142 -1.96 -10.96 -6.32
CA GLU A 142 -2.10 -9.53 -6.56
C GLU A 142 -3.15 -8.93 -5.62
N ALA A 143 -3.00 -7.66 -5.27
CA ALA A 143 -3.96 -6.94 -4.45
C ALA A 143 -4.15 -5.50 -4.93
N ILE A 144 -5.39 -5.01 -4.81
CA ILE A 144 -5.74 -3.60 -4.92
C ILE A 144 -6.11 -3.09 -3.53
N ILE A 145 -5.39 -2.06 -3.10
CA ILE A 145 -5.55 -1.42 -1.79
C ILE A 145 -6.04 0.01 -2.01
N LEU A 146 -7.24 0.31 -1.51
CA LEU A 146 -7.79 1.66 -1.43
C LEU A 146 -7.60 2.20 -0.02
N LEU A 147 -6.81 3.27 0.11
CA LEU A 147 -6.79 4.12 1.29
C LEU A 147 -7.74 5.28 1.03
N SER A 148 -8.75 5.44 1.87
CA SER A 148 -9.61 6.63 1.91
C SER A 148 -9.43 7.33 3.25
N TYR A 149 -9.04 8.60 3.24
CA TYR A 149 -8.73 9.33 4.45
C TYR A 149 -9.14 10.79 4.38
N HIS A 150 -9.53 11.32 5.54
CA HIS A 150 -9.97 12.71 5.66
C HIS A 150 -9.58 13.26 7.04
N VAL A 151 -9.55 14.58 7.11
CA VAL A 151 -9.35 15.31 8.36
C VAL A 151 -10.59 15.14 9.24
N LYS A 152 -10.36 14.82 10.51
CA LYS A 152 -11.37 14.72 11.56
C LYS A 152 -10.88 15.44 12.81
N ALA A 153 -11.79 16.10 13.52
CA ALA A 153 -11.47 16.67 14.83
C ALA A 153 -11.40 15.54 15.87
N GLY A 154 -10.30 15.48 16.61
CA GLY A 154 -10.11 14.63 17.79
C GLY A 154 -10.95 15.11 18.97
N ALA A 155 -11.11 14.25 19.98
CA ALA A 155 -11.86 14.57 21.20
C ALA A 155 -11.25 15.73 22.00
N ASP A 156 -9.96 15.98 21.82
CA ASP A 156 -9.18 17.08 22.38
C ASP A 156 -9.13 18.33 21.47
N GLY A 157 -9.91 18.34 20.39
CA GLY A 157 -9.94 19.41 19.39
C GLY A 157 -8.74 19.41 18.43
N ARG A 158 -7.81 18.45 18.55
CA ARG A 158 -6.65 18.36 17.64
C ARG A 158 -7.05 17.71 16.32
N GLU A 159 -6.38 18.09 15.24
CA GLU A 159 -6.54 17.44 13.94
C GLU A 159 -6.07 15.98 14.02
N GLN A 160 -6.90 15.08 13.47
CA GLN A 160 -6.57 13.68 13.28
C GLN A 160 -6.94 13.26 11.86
N ILE A 161 -6.26 12.25 11.34
CA ILE A 161 -6.59 11.66 10.04
C ILE A 161 -7.36 10.36 10.26
N GLU A 162 -8.65 10.39 9.98
CA GLU A 162 -9.46 9.17 9.94
C GLU A 162 -9.24 8.49 8.60
N THR A 163 -8.71 7.27 8.65
CA THR A 163 -8.37 6.46 7.48
C THR A 163 -9.14 5.16 7.48
N ARG A 164 -9.69 4.80 6.33
CA ARG A 164 -10.28 3.50 6.05
C ARG A 164 -9.50 2.80 4.95
N ILE A 165 -9.31 1.49 5.13
CA ILE A 165 -8.64 0.63 4.16
C ILE A 165 -9.61 -0.40 3.63
N THR A 166 -9.60 -0.53 2.31
CA THR A 166 -10.24 -1.61 1.60
C THR A 166 -9.20 -2.35 0.78
N THR A 167 -9.18 -3.68 0.88
CA THR A 167 -8.27 -4.54 0.13
C THR A 167 -9.05 -5.59 -0.65
N TYR A 168 -8.80 -5.67 -1.95
CA TYR A 168 -9.18 -6.79 -2.80
C TYR A 168 -7.91 -7.56 -3.12
N SER A 169 -7.90 -8.88 -2.95
CA SER A 169 -6.75 -9.71 -3.33
C SER A 169 -7.18 -10.93 -4.12
N ARG A 170 -6.41 -11.22 -5.16
CA ARG A 170 -6.55 -12.37 -6.04
C ARG A 170 -5.31 -13.23 -5.90
N LEU A 171 -5.50 -14.47 -5.45
CA LEU A 171 -4.43 -15.45 -5.34
C LEU A 171 -4.38 -16.28 -6.63
N ASP A 172 -3.18 -16.73 -7.01
CA ASP A 172 -3.02 -17.50 -8.24
C ASP A 172 -3.64 -18.90 -8.14
N ASN A 173 -4.28 -19.33 -9.22
CA ASN A 173 -5.13 -20.52 -9.30
C ASN A 173 -4.48 -21.87 -8.89
N PRO A 174 -3.19 -22.19 -9.15
CA PRO A 174 -2.62 -23.47 -8.70
C PRO A 174 -2.57 -23.62 -7.17
N VAL A 175 -2.53 -22.50 -6.44
CA VAL A 175 -2.56 -22.45 -4.97
C VAL A 175 -3.98 -22.73 -4.46
N ILE A 176 -5.00 -22.10 -5.07
CA ILE A 176 -6.43 -22.30 -4.73
C ILE A 176 -6.91 -23.70 -5.09
N ALA A 177 -6.47 -24.24 -6.23
CA ALA A 177 -6.87 -25.57 -6.72
C ALA A 177 -6.37 -26.71 -5.80
N THR A 178 -5.26 -26.49 -5.08
CA THR A 178 -4.62 -27.49 -4.19
C THR A 178 -4.98 -27.28 -2.72
N LEU A 179 -5.22 -26.03 -2.29
CA LEU A 179 -5.74 -25.71 -0.96
C LEU A 179 -7.26 -25.91 -0.93
N VAL A 180 -7.63 -27.17 -0.79
CA VAL A 180 -8.98 -27.69 -0.51
C VAL A 180 -9.78 -26.71 0.35
N LYS A 181 -11.07 -26.52 0.00
CA LYS A 181 -12.15 -25.67 0.58
C LYS A 181 -12.22 -25.53 2.13
N VAL A 182 -11.36 -26.22 2.87
CA VAL A 182 -11.26 -26.32 4.33
C VAL A 182 -10.33 -25.25 4.97
N PHE A 183 -9.24 -24.83 4.31
CA PHE A 183 -8.28 -23.86 4.91
C PHE A 183 -8.52 -22.39 4.53
N HIS A 184 -9.54 -22.13 3.70
CA HIS A 184 -9.81 -20.82 3.11
C HIS A 184 -10.02 -19.67 4.13
N PRO A 185 -10.66 -19.86 5.31
CA PRO A 185 -10.82 -18.77 6.28
C PRO A 185 -9.51 -18.32 6.93
N LEU A 186 -8.62 -19.27 7.24
CA LEU A 186 -7.32 -18.97 7.85
C LEU A 186 -6.40 -18.27 6.85
N LEU A 187 -6.36 -18.76 5.60
CA LEU A 187 -5.59 -18.15 4.52
C LEU A 187 -6.04 -16.70 4.27
N ARG A 188 -7.36 -16.45 4.23
CA ARG A 188 -7.94 -15.10 4.12
C ARG A 188 -7.45 -14.17 5.22
N ARG A 189 -7.39 -14.64 6.46
CA ARG A 189 -6.93 -13.82 7.60
C ARG A 189 -5.46 -13.45 7.46
N VAL A 190 -4.61 -14.44 7.18
CA VAL A 190 -3.15 -14.22 7.05
C VAL A 190 -2.84 -13.21 5.94
N VAL A 191 -3.43 -13.39 4.74
CA VAL A 191 -3.22 -12.46 3.61
C VAL A 191 -3.63 -11.05 3.99
N ASN A 192 -4.82 -10.90 4.57
CA ASN A 192 -5.34 -9.57 4.91
C ASN A 192 -4.58 -8.88 6.05
N ASP A 193 -4.06 -9.64 7.02
CA ASP A 193 -3.26 -9.07 8.11
C ASP A 193 -1.90 -8.61 7.59
N LYS A 194 -1.32 -9.32 6.61
CA LYS A 194 -0.10 -8.89 5.92
C LYS A 194 -0.31 -7.62 5.09
N LEU A 195 -1.39 -7.55 4.31
CA LEU A 195 -1.70 -6.34 3.52
C LEU A 195 -1.95 -5.10 4.39
N ALA A 196 -2.42 -5.28 5.62
CA ALA A 196 -2.66 -4.18 6.56
C ALA A 196 -1.40 -3.74 7.34
N GLN A 197 -0.29 -4.48 7.28
CA GLN A 197 0.89 -4.23 8.12
C GLN A 197 1.50 -2.83 7.89
N GLY A 198 1.65 -2.42 6.63
CA GLY A 198 2.18 -1.10 6.30
C GLY A 198 1.33 0.05 6.84
N PHE A 199 0.01 -0.13 6.85
CA PHE A 199 -0.90 0.83 7.45
C PHE A 199 -0.74 0.94 8.96
N PHE A 200 -0.70 -0.19 9.66
CA PHE A 200 -0.54 -0.18 11.11
C PHE A 200 0.79 0.45 11.53
N ALA A 201 1.85 0.27 10.74
CA ALA A 201 3.11 0.95 10.98
C ALA A 201 3.01 2.47 10.81
N VAL A 202 2.35 2.95 9.74
CA VAL A 202 2.08 4.39 9.55
C VAL A 202 1.23 4.97 10.69
N HIS A 203 0.21 4.23 11.12
CA HIS A 203 -0.64 4.63 12.25
C HIS A 203 0.16 4.77 13.55
N ARG A 204 0.92 3.73 13.93
CA ARG A 204 1.76 3.72 15.13
C ARG A 204 2.86 4.78 15.08
N LEU A 205 3.47 4.97 13.91
CA LEU A 205 4.47 6.01 13.72
C LEU A 205 3.85 7.40 13.89
N GLY A 206 2.63 7.62 13.39
CA GLY A 206 1.87 8.84 13.62
C GLY A 206 1.51 9.05 15.10
N GLU A 207 1.10 8.01 15.82
CA GLU A 207 0.90 8.09 17.28
C GLU A 207 2.18 8.53 17.98
N LEU A 208 3.33 7.93 17.64
CA LEU A 208 4.61 8.29 18.24
C LEU A 208 5.04 9.72 17.87
N MET A 209 4.84 10.16 16.64
CA MET A 209 5.08 11.56 16.22
C MET A 209 4.23 12.55 17.00
N ALA A 210 3.03 12.16 17.43
CA ALA A 210 2.14 13.00 18.20
C ALA A 210 2.49 13.06 19.69
N THR A 211 3.14 12.02 20.22
CA THR A 211 3.49 11.91 21.65
C THR A 211 4.95 12.24 21.97
N ASP A 212 5.86 12.01 21.02
CA ASP A 212 7.30 12.28 21.15
C ASP A 212 7.90 12.68 19.79
N PRO A 213 7.52 13.87 19.26
CA PRO A 213 8.05 14.38 17.99
C PRO A 213 9.57 14.58 18.02
N GLU A 214 10.15 14.83 19.19
CA GLU A 214 11.59 15.00 19.38
C GLU A 214 12.36 13.70 19.15
N LEU A 215 11.90 12.58 19.72
CA LEU A 215 12.47 11.26 19.47
C LEU A 215 12.41 10.93 17.99
N VAL A 216 11.25 11.11 17.35
CA VAL A 216 11.11 10.80 15.92
C VAL A 216 12.07 11.63 15.08
N SER A 217 12.18 12.93 15.35
CA SER A 217 13.13 13.81 14.66
C SER A 217 14.58 13.35 14.82
N ARG A 218 15.02 13.05 16.05
CA ARG A 218 16.38 12.56 16.32
C ARG A 218 16.67 11.20 15.66
N GLN A 219 15.68 10.32 15.65
CA GLN A 219 15.85 8.99 15.04
C GLN A 219 15.88 9.09 13.51
N ALA A 220 15.17 10.05 12.90
CA ALA A 220 15.21 10.29 11.45
C ALA A 220 16.62 10.66 10.97
N GLU A 221 17.34 11.50 11.72
CA GLU A 221 18.71 11.92 11.40
C GLU A 221 19.73 10.78 11.39
N THR A 222 19.40 9.67 12.07
CA THR A 222 20.28 8.52 12.19
C THR A 222 19.81 7.31 11.38
N VAL A 223 18.83 7.49 10.48
CA VAL A 223 18.44 6.47 9.50
C VAL A 223 19.55 6.32 8.45
N PRO A 224 20.13 5.12 8.27
CA PRO A 224 21.13 4.90 7.22
C PRO A 224 20.55 5.14 5.82
N ASP A 225 21.35 5.75 4.95
CA ASP A 225 21.03 6.02 3.54
C ASP A 225 19.74 6.83 3.31
N ALA A 226 19.25 7.54 4.34
CA ALA A 226 18.13 8.45 4.20
C ALA A 226 18.50 9.66 3.35
N ASP A 227 17.59 10.05 2.45
CA ASP A 227 17.67 11.32 1.75
C ASP A 227 17.58 12.46 2.79
N GLN A 228 18.62 13.29 2.85
CA GLN A 228 18.69 14.39 3.79
C GLN A 228 17.60 15.44 3.54
N ALA A 229 17.14 15.59 2.29
CA ALA A 229 16.02 16.48 1.97
C ALA A 229 14.72 15.97 2.61
N ASP A 230 14.49 14.66 2.61
CA ASP A 230 13.32 14.04 3.23
C ASP A 230 13.38 14.16 4.76
N VAL A 231 14.56 13.94 5.37
CA VAL A 231 14.76 14.09 6.82
C VAL A 231 14.48 15.54 7.27
N GLU A 232 15.02 16.52 6.55
CA GLU A 232 14.80 17.93 6.85
C GLU A 232 13.32 18.33 6.65
N ALA A 233 12.69 17.86 5.57
CA ALA A 233 11.27 18.10 5.33
C ALA A 233 10.39 17.53 6.46
N LEU A 234 10.69 16.33 6.93
CA LEU A 234 10.01 15.73 8.08
C LEU A 234 10.21 16.59 9.34
N ARG A 235 11.43 17.04 9.61
CA ARG A 235 11.74 17.89 10.76
C ARG A 235 10.92 19.18 10.74
N LEU A 236 10.86 19.84 9.58
CA LEU A 236 10.06 21.06 9.39
C LEU A 236 8.57 20.82 9.64
N LEU A 237 8.04 19.68 9.20
CA LEU A 237 6.65 19.29 9.44
C LEU A 237 6.35 19.01 10.92
N LEU A 238 7.34 18.55 11.69
CA LEU A 238 7.20 18.29 13.13
C LEU A 238 7.42 19.54 14.02
N LEU A 239 8.00 20.63 13.51
CA LEU A 239 8.26 21.86 14.28
C LEU A 239 7.04 22.40 15.05
N PRO A 240 5.82 22.43 14.51
CA PRO A 240 4.66 22.91 15.27
C PRO A 240 4.34 22.03 16.48
N ALA A 241 4.63 20.72 16.44
CA ALA A 241 4.50 19.84 17.59
C ALA A 241 5.62 20.10 18.61
N LEU A 242 6.87 20.22 18.14
CA LEU A 242 8.05 20.49 18.98
C LEU A 242 7.97 21.81 19.76
N LYS A 243 7.40 22.86 19.15
CA LYS A 243 7.23 24.17 19.80
C LYS A 243 6.16 24.17 20.90
N ARG A 244 5.30 23.15 20.97
CA ARG A 244 4.19 23.07 21.94
C ARG A 244 4.56 22.34 23.23
N GLU A 245 5.69 21.63 23.26
CA GLU A 245 6.20 20.91 24.43
C GLU A 245 7.19 21.74 25.28
N ARG A 246 7.53 22.95 24.83
CA ARG A 246 8.34 23.94 25.55
C ARG A 246 7.45 25.07 26.07
#